data_AF-A0A7X9IQM9-F1
#
_entry.id   AF-A0A7X9IQM9-F1
#
_cell.length_a   1.000
_cell.length_b   1.000
_cell.length_c   1.000
_cell.angle_alpha   90.00
_cell.angle_beta   90.00
_cell.angle_gamma   90.00
#
_symmetry.space_group_name_H-M   'P 1'
#
loop_
_entity.id
_entity.type
_entity.pdbx_description
1 polymer ?
#
loop_
_entity_poly.entity_id
_entity_poly.type
_entity_poly.pdbx_seq_one_letter_code
_entity_poly.pdbx_strand_id
1 'polypeptide(L)'
;MSKSFLVSLIPSLSYFIMIFFFAEENLKRGLLYEISLNLFSLKIVLKIYETQLQYAIAASFRVFLLSFLSFTTTFMLDIWQIFKFFMIKKVISFSYGYAFSIALNSVSSIIDEVRRVNFLMKNRKVSPFYKGFLPVLVFGIRYSELASISLISRGFSEKRTIFNEEKINKNEFITFLIISIIILVMLLIRT
;
A
#
# COMPACT_ATOMS: atom_id res chain seq x y z
N MET A 1 -4.26 -16.62 -13.04
CA MET A 1 -2.89 -16.36 -12.54
C MET A 1 -3.01 -16.07 -11.05
N SER A 2 -2.47 -16.93 -10.19
CA SER A 2 -2.75 -16.88 -8.76
C SER A 2 -2.18 -15.59 -8.15
N LYS A 3 -2.93 -14.97 -7.23
CA LYS A 3 -2.47 -13.81 -6.45
C LYS A 3 -1.15 -14.09 -5.71
N SER A 4 -0.82 -15.36 -5.47
CA SER A 4 0.46 -15.79 -4.91
C SER A 4 1.68 -15.50 -5.81
N PHE A 5 1.52 -15.49 -7.14
CA PHE A 5 2.64 -15.25 -8.08
C PHE A 5 3.07 -13.78 -8.10
N LEU A 6 2.13 -12.84 -7.91
CA LEU A 6 2.43 -11.41 -7.79
C LEU A 6 3.13 -11.09 -6.46
N VAL A 7 2.78 -11.81 -5.38
CA VAL A 7 3.37 -11.62 -4.05
C VAL A 7 4.80 -12.18 -3.98
N SER A 8 5.16 -13.20 -4.78
CA SER A 8 6.56 -13.67 -4.91
C SER A 8 7.41 -12.82 -5.85
N LEU A 9 6.77 -12.04 -6.75
CA LEU A 9 7.44 -11.13 -7.69
C LEU A 9 7.95 -9.86 -7.00
N ILE A 10 7.25 -9.36 -5.98
CA ILE A 10 7.64 -8.15 -5.24
C ILE A 10 8.98 -8.31 -4.50
N PRO A 11 9.21 -9.37 -3.70
CA PRO A 11 10.50 -9.56 -3.03
C PRO A 11 11.64 -9.85 -4.01
N SER A 12 11.38 -10.58 -5.10
CA SER A 12 12.40 -10.84 -6.14
C SER A 12 12.76 -9.59 -6.96
N LEU A 13 11.81 -8.71 -7.27
CA LEU A 13 12.08 -7.39 -7.86
C LEU A 13 12.85 -6.48 -6.89
N SER A 14 12.49 -6.49 -5.60
CA SER A 14 13.19 -5.69 -4.60
C SER A 14 14.65 -6.13 -4.41
N TYR A 15 14.91 -7.44 -4.51
CA TYR A 15 16.24 -8.04 -4.50
C TYR A 15 17.05 -7.62 -5.75
N PHE A 16 16.41 -7.65 -6.93
CA PHE A 16 17.07 -7.24 -8.18
C PHE A 16 17.45 -5.76 -8.17
N ILE A 17 16.56 -4.90 -7.65
CA ILE A 17 16.79 -3.45 -7.55
C ILE A 17 17.90 -3.15 -6.52
N MET A 18 17.94 -3.83 -5.38
CA MET A 18 19.01 -3.62 -4.39
C MET A 18 20.38 -4.04 -4.91
N ILE A 19 20.49 -5.18 -5.60
CA ILE A 19 21.77 -5.61 -6.19
C ILE A 19 22.26 -4.62 -7.23
N PHE A 20 21.34 -4.05 -8.02
CA PHE A 20 21.70 -3.12 -9.09
C PHE A 20 22.08 -1.72 -8.57
N PHE A 21 21.43 -1.25 -7.49
CA PHE A 21 21.66 0.11 -6.95
C PHE A 21 22.73 0.19 -5.87
N PHE A 22 23.06 -0.89 -5.15
CA PHE A 22 24.07 -0.88 -4.09
C PHE A 22 25.42 -1.50 -4.49
N ALA A 23 25.61 -1.79 -5.76
CA ALA A 23 26.90 -2.21 -6.31
C ALA A 23 27.84 -0.99 -6.48
N GLU A 24 28.24 -0.36 -5.38
CA GLU A 24 29.23 0.74 -5.38
C GLU A 24 30.50 0.37 -4.58
N GLU A 25 31.59 1.07 -4.90
CA GLU A 25 32.90 0.54 -5.28
C GLU A 25 33.87 0.09 -4.16
N ASN A 26 33.46 0.04 -2.89
CA ASN A 26 34.43 -0.09 -1.78
C ASN A 26 34.50 -1.45 -1.05
N LEU A 27 33.84 -2.50 -1.56
CA LEU A 27 33.75 -3.80 -0.87
C LEU A 27 34.67 -4.87 -1.45
N LYS A 28 35.96 -4.56 -1.61
CA LYS A 28 37.01 -5.53 -2.03
C LYS A 28 37.54 -6.40 -0.87
N ARG A 29 36.66 -7.02 -0.09
CA ARG A 29 37.06 -8.12 0.81
C ARG A 29 36.18 -9.34 0.58
N GLY A 30 36.82 -10.43 0.15
CA GLY A 30 36.24 -11.77 -0.03
C GLY A 30 35.38 -11.90 -1.30
N LEU A 31 36.01 -12.14 -2.45
CA LEU A 31 35.30 -12.53 -3.68
C LEU A 31 34.97 -14.02 -3.56
N LEU A 32 33.69 -14.36 -3.43
CA LEU A 32 33.25 -15.74 -3.19
C LEU A 32 33.15 -16.53 -4.49
N TYR A 33 32.53 -15.94 -5.52
CA TYR A 33 32.33 -16.58 -6.81
C TYR A 33 32.36 -15.55 -7.95
N GLU A 34 33.03 -15.92 -9.04
CA GLU A 34 32.98 -15.24 -10.33
C GLU A 34 32.22 -16.14 -11.31
N ILE A 35 30.99 -15.75 -11.65
CA ILE A 35 30.20 -16.47 -12.66
C ILE A 35 30.31 -15.68 -13.94
N SER A 36 30.94 -16.26 -14.96
CA SER A 36 30.98 -15.70 -16.30
C SER A 36 29.99 -16.42 -17.20
N LEU A 37 28.97 -15.69 -17.65
CA LEU A 37 28.01 -16.17 -18.63
C LEU A 37 28.32 -15.49 -19.96
N ASN A 38 28.64 -16.28 -20.97
CA ASN A 38 28.77 -15.82 -22.34
C ASN A 38 27.44 -16.05 -23.05
N LEU A 39 26.63 -14.99 -23.18
CA LEU A 39 25.47 -14.99 -24.07
C LEU A 39 25.76 -14.05 -25.23
N PHE A 40 25.66 -14.55 -26.46
CA PHE A 40 25.66 -13.77 -27.71
C PHE A 40 26.67 -12.61 -27.71
N SER A 41 27.97 -12.92 -27.55
CA SER A 41 29.11 -11.98 -27.52
C SER A 41 29.25 -11.05 -26.31
N LEU A 42 28.29 -11.01 -25.39
CA LEU A 42 28.40 -10.29 -24.12
C LEU A 42 28.90 -11.21 -23.02
N LYS A 43 30.09 -10.89 -22.48
CA LYS A 43 30.62 -11.52 -21.27
C LYS A 43 30.07 -10.79 -20.05
N ILE A 44 29.06 -11.38 -19.41
CA ILE A 44 28.54 -10.87 -18.14
C ILE A 44 29.35 -11.54 -17.03
N VAL A 45 30.09 -10.74 -16.26
CA VAL A 45 30.87 -11.20 -15.11
C VAL A 45 30.15 -10.79 -13.83
N LEU A 46 29.58 -11.76 -13.14
CA LEU A 46 28.96 -11.57 -11.83
C LEU A 46 30.01 -11.85 -10.76
N LYS A 47 30.43 -10.81 -10.02
CA LYS A 47 31.31 -10.92 -8.86
C LYS A 47 30.47 -10.84 -7.60
N ILE A 48 30.41 -11.93 -6.85
CA ILE A 48 29.68 -11.98 -5.57
C ILE A 48 30.68 -11.79 -4.45
N TYR A 49 30.55 -10.69 -3.71
CA TYR A 49 31.36 -10.41 -2.53
C TYR A 49 30.65 -10.91 -1.27
N GLU A 50 31.39 -11.50 -0.33
CA GLU A 50 30.84 -12.04 0.91
C GLU A 50 30.09 -11.00 1.72
N THR A 51 30.68 -9.81 1.84
CA THR A 51 30.08 -8.67 2.54
C THR A 51 28.78 -8.22 1.89
N GLN A 52 28.74 -8.08 0.56
CA GLN A 52 27.53 -7.72 -0.19
C GLN A 52 26.44 -8.78 -0.07
N LEU A 53 26.82 -10.07 -0.07
CA LEU A 53 25.89 -11.16 0.13
C LEU A 53 25.26 -11.11 1.53
N GLN A 54 26.06 -10.88 2.57
CA GLN A 54 25.57 -10.72 3.95
C GLN A 54 24.63 -9.51 4.07
N TYR A 55 24.97 -8.36 3.48
CA TYR A 55 24.10 -7.19 3.45
C TYR A 55 22.79 -7.44 2.70
N ALA A 56 22.85 -8.09 1.53
CA ALA A 56 21.68 -8.39 0.73
C ALA A 56 20.73 -9.38 1.45
N ILE A 57 21.28 -10.40 2.11
CA ILE A 57 20.50 -11.35 2.94
C ILE A 57 19.86 -10.60 4.11
N ALA A 58 20.62 -9.78 4.84
CA ALA A 58 20.09 -9.00 5.96
C ALA A 58 18.99 -8.03 5.52
N ALA A 59 19.18 -7.35 4.38
CA ALA A 59 18.19 -6.42 3.83
C ALA A 59 16.93 -7.15 3.34
N SER A 60 17.08 -8.29 2.64
CA SER A 60 15.96 -9.13 2.21
C SER A 60 15.14 -9.62 3.39
N PHE A 61 15.80 -10.06 4.47
CA PHE A 61 15.11 -10.51 5.68
C PHE A 61 14.33 -9.36 6.36
N ARG A 62 14.91 -8.15 6.40
CA ARG A 62 14.21 -6.96 6.91
C ARG A 62 12.97 -6.61 6.08
N VAL A 63 13.10 -6.57 4.75
CA VAL A 63 11.97 -6.28 3.85
C VAL A 63 10.87 -7.34 3.98
N PHE A 64 11.26 -8.61 4.09
CA PHE A 64 10.34 -9.71 4.33
C PHE A 64 9.58 -9.52 5.65
N LEU A 65 10.29 -9.27 6.76
CA LEU A 65 9.66 -9.04 8.06
C LEU A 65 8.73 -7.83 8.06
N LEU A 66 9.13 -6.72 7.47
CA LEU A 66 8.29 -5.52 7.36
C LEU A 66 7.04 -5.79 6.52
N SER A 67 7.18 -6.51 5.40
CA SER A 67 6.05 -6.89 4.55
C SER A 67 5.11 -7.83 5.30
N PHE A 68 5.65 -8.84 5.98
CA PHE A 68 4.88 -9.78 6.78
C PHE A 68 4.08 -9.07 7.88
N LEU A 69 4.74 -8.18 8.63
CA LEU A 69 4.11 -7.34 9.65
C LEU A 69 3.01 -6.44 9.06
N SER A 70 3.24 -5.85 7.89
CA SER A 70 2.24 -5.02 7.20
C SER A 70 1.05 -5.83 6.71
N PHE A 71 1.26 -7.08 6.29
CA PHE A 71 0.16 -7.96 5.89
C PHE A 71 -0.66 -8.37 7.10
N THR A 72 -0.02 -8.80 8.19
CA THR A 72 -0.73 -9.23 9.40
C THR A 72 -1.54 -8.09 10.02
N THR A 73 -1.01 -6.86 10.04
CA THR A 73 -1.79 -5.69 10.48
C THR A 73 -3.00 -5.43 9.61
N THR A 74 -2.85 -5.49 8.29
CA THR A 74 -3.96 -5.24 7.35
C THR A 74 -5.09 -6.25 7.52
N PHE A 75 -4.77 -7.52 7.84
CA PHE A 75 -5.79 -8.55 8.08
C PHE A 75 -6.42 -8.49 9.47
N MET A 76 -5.69 -8.03 10.48
CA MET A 76 -6.20 -7.94 11.85
C MET A 76 -6.99 -6.67 12.13
N LEU A 77 -6.71 -5.58 11.41
CA LEU A 77 -7.26 -4.27 11.70
C LEU A 77 -8.32 -3.88 10.67
N ASP A 78 -9.54 -3.67 11.15
CA ASP A 78 -10.56 -2.98 10.36
C ASP A 78 -10.24 -1.48 10.32
N ILE A 79 -9.84 -0.99 9.15
CA ILE A 79 -9.53 0.42 8.91
C ILE A 79 -10.71 1.31 9.33
N TRP A 80 -11.96 0.86 9.15
CA TRP A 80 -13.12 1.62 9.59
C TRP A 80 -13.01 1.89 11.10
N GLN A 81 -12.87 0.84 11.91
CA GLN A 81 -12.85 0.93 13.37
C GLN A 81 -11.76 1.89 13.88
N ILE A 82 -10.59 1.92 13.22
CA ILE A 82 -9.51 2.86 13.52
C ILE A 82 -9.96 4.31 13.27
N PHE A 83 -10.59 4.60 12.13
CA PHE A 83 -11.09 5.95 11.86
C PHE A 83 -12.22 6.36 12.80
N LYS A 84 -13.09 5.42 13.19
CA LYS A 84 -14.10 5.65 14.24
C LYS A 84 -13.45 6.07 15.54
N PHE A 85 -12.41 5.35 15.94
CA PHE A 85 -11.68 5.64 17.16
C PHE A 85 -11.11 7.04 17.15
N PHE A 86 -10.44 7.43 16.05
CA PHE A 86 -9.86 8.75 15.93
C PHE A 86 -10.91 9.87 15.94
N MET A 87 -12.10 9.63 15.37
CA MET A 87 -13.24 10.55 15.50
C MET A 87 -13.76 10.64 16.95
N ILE A 88 -13.94 9.50 17.64
CA ILE A 88 -14.41 9.46 19.04
C ILE A 88 -13.42 10.18 19.96
N LYS A 89 -12.12 9.97 19.76
CA LYS A 89 -11.04 10.62 20.51
C LYS A 89 -10.80 12.08 20.11
N LYS A 90 -11.57 12.62 19.15
CA LYS A 90 -11.44 13.98 18.62
C LYS A 90 -10.03 14.28 18.07
N VAL A 91 -9.30 13.25 17.65
CA VAL A 91 -8.02 13.41 16.93
C VAL A 91 -8.30 13.90 15.50
N ILE A 92 -9.41 13.43 14.92
CA ILE A 92 -9.89 13.83 13.59
C ILE A 92 -11.30 14.41 13.75
N SER A 93 -11.61 15.49 13.04
CA SER A 93 -12.97 16.04 13.02
C SER A 93 -13.95 15.05 12.37
N PHE A 94 -15.23 15.12 12.75
CA PHE A 94 -16.25 14.29 12.12
C PHE A 94 -16.35 14.56 10.61
N SER A 95 -16.15 15.79 10.16
CA SER A 95 -16.15 16.14 8.74
C SER A 95 -15.12 15.33 7.94
N TYR A 96 -13.87 15.28 8.40
CA TYR A 96 -12.82 14.48 7.74
C TYR A 96 -13.06 12.98 7.85
N GLY A 97 -13.51 12.49 9.01
CA GLY A 97 -13.74 11.06 9.18
C GLY A 97 -14.90 10.52 8.33
N TYR A 98 -16.00 11.27 8.19
CA TYR A 98 -17.08 10.91 7.28
C TYR A 98 -16.68 11.06 5.81
N ALA A 99 -15.92 12.10 5.44
CA ALA A 99 -15.38 12.22 4.09
C ALA A 99 -14.51 11.02 3.72
N PHE A 100 -13.64 10.59 4.64
CA PHE A 100 -12.81 9.40 4.44
C PHE A 100 -13.63 8.12 4.35
N SER A 101 -14.65 7.97 5.20
CA SER A 101 -15.57 6.83 5.15
C SER A 101 -16.31 6.76 3.81
N ILE A 102 -16.78 7.90 3.29
CA ILE A 102 -17.42 7.96 1.97
C ILE A 102 -16.42 7.60 0.87
N ALA A 103 -15.20 8.12 0.94
CA ALA A 103 -14.15 7.81 -0.02
C ALA A 103 -13.84 6.31 -0.08
N LEU A 104 -13.65 5.66 1.08
CA LEU A 104 -13.43 4.21 1.14
C LEU A 104 -14.60 3.40 0.59
N ASN A 105 -15.82 3.75 0.97
CA ASN A 105 -17.02 3.06 0.49
C ASN A 105 -17.26 3.28 -1.01
N SER A 106 -16.77 4.38 -1.59
CA SER A 106 -16.91 4.68 -3.02
C SER A 106 -16.00 3.83 -3.92
N VAL A 107 -14.96 3.17 -3.37
CA VAL A 107 -13.95 2.45 -4.17
C VAL A 107 -14.57 1.37 -5.04
N SER A 108 -15.51 0.58 -4.51
CA SER A 108 -16.21 -0.45 -5.29
C SER A 108 -16.99 0.15 -6.47
N SER A 109 -17.71 1.24 -6.21
CA SER A 109 -18.50 1.95 -7.22
C SER A 109 -17.60 2.57 -8.30
N ILE A 110 -16.45 3.13 -7.92
CA ILE A 110 -15.46 3.67 -8.86
C ILE A 110 -14.87 2.54 -9.72
N ILE A 111 -14.55 1.39 -9.13
CA ILE A 111 -14.04 0.23 -9.88
C ILE A 111 -15.05 -0.23 -10.93
N ASP A 112 -16.33 -0.31 -10.57
CA ASP A 112 -17.38 -0.71 -11.51
C ASP A 112 -17.59 0.32 -12.62
N GLU A 113 -17.50 1.61 -12.29
CA GLU A 113 -17.53 2.68 -13.30
C GLU A 113 -16.34 2.61 -14.26
N VAL A 114 -15.12 2.38 -13.74
CA VAL A 114 -13.92 2.17 -14.57
C VAL A 114 -14.11 0.99 -15.52
N ARG A 115 -14.65 -0.14 -15.03
CA ARG A 115 -14.96 -1.31 -15.88
C ARG A 115 -15.96 -0.96 -16.97
N ARG A 116 -17.04 -0.26 -16.62
CA ARG A 116 -18.08 0.18 -17.56
C ARG A 116 -17.50 1.08 -18.65
N VAL A 117 -16.69 2.06 -18.26
CA VAL A 117 -16.05 3.00 -19.20
C VAL A 117 -15.07 2.30 -20.11
N ASN A 118 -14.22 1.42 -19.57
CA ASN A 118 -13.28 0.64 -20.38
C ASN A 118 -13.99 -0.27 -21.39
N PHE A 119 -15.10 -0.90 -21.01
CA PHE A 119 -15.93 -1.68 -21.92
C PHE A 119 -16.49 -0.83 -23.07
N LEU A 120 -17.03 0.35 -22.76
CA LEU A 120 -17.56 1.27 -23.77
C LEU A 120 -16.47 1.83 -24.69
N MET A 121 -15.30 2.17 -24.16
CA MET A 121 -14.16 2.62 -24.95
C MET A 121 -13.69 1.55 -25.93
N LYS A 122 -13.60 0.30 -25.46
CA LYS A 122 -13.23 -0.85 -26.32
C LYS A 122 -14.22 -1.03 -27.46
N ASN A 123 -15.52 -0.98 -27.17
CA ASN A 123 -16.57 -1.15 -28.19
C ASN A 123 -16.60 0.01 -29.20
N ARG A 124 -16.27 1.22 -28.77
CA ARG A 124 -16.25 2.43 -29.61
C ARG A 124 -14.89 2.70 -30.26
N LYS A 125 -13.89 1.82 -30.07
CA LYS A 125 -12.51 1.97 -30.58
C LYS A 125 -11.88 3.34 -30.23
N VAL A 126 -12.17 3.84 -29.03
CA VAL A 126 -11.63 5.12 -28.55
C VAL A 126 -10.23 4.91 -27.99
N SER A 127 -9.22 5.46 -28.65
CA SER A 127 -7.80 5.21 -28.33
C SER A 127 -7.19 6.04 -27.18
N PRO A 128 -7.57 7.31 -26.90
CA PRO A 128 -6.88 8.06 -25.86
C PRO A 128 -7.36 7.69 -24.46
N PHE A 129 -6.42 7.35 -23.58
CA PHE A 129 -6.67 7.02 -22.17
C PHE A 129 -7.45 8.11 -21.42
N TYR A 130 -7.19 9.39 -21.69
CA TYR A 130 -7.86 10.52 -21.02
C TYR A 130 -9.38 10.58 -21.29
N LYS A 131 -9.86 10.01 -22.41
CA LYS A 131 -11.30 9.92 -22.71
C LYS A 131 -12.02 8.93 -21.79
N GLY A 132 -11.30 7.98 -21.19
CA GLY A 132 -11.83 7.09 -20.16
C GLY A 132 -11.77 7.70 -18.77
N PHE A 133 -10.77 8.53 -18.51
CA PHE A 133 -10.57 9.16 -17.21
C PHE A 133 -11.63 10.22 -16.90
N LEU A 134 -11.99 11.07 -17.89
CA LEU A 134 -12.95 12.15 -17.69
C LEU A 134 -14.34 11.66 -17.22
N PRO A 135 -14.95 10.62 -17.81
CA PRO A 135 -16.21 10.06 -17.29
C PRO A 135 -16.11 9.58 -15.83
N VAL A 136 -14.99 8.95 -15.46
CA VAL A 136 -14.77 8.46 -14.10
C VAL A 136 -14.65 9.63 -13.10
N LEU A 137 -13.99 10.72 -13.49
CA LEU A 137 -13.94 11.95 -12.68
C LEU A 137 -15.32 12.58 -12.50
N VAL A 138 -16.09 12.71 -13.59
CA VAL A 138 -17.45 13.26 -13.53
C VAL A 138 -18.34 12.40 -12.64
N PHE A 139 -18.20 11.07 -12.73
CA PHE A 139 -18.87 10.14 -11.83
C PHE A 139 -18.47 10.38 -10.36
N GLY A 140 -17.18 10.53 -10.08
CA GLY A 140 -16.67 10.80 -8.72
C GLY A 140 -17.23 12.10 -8.13
N ILE A 141 -17.30 13.18 -8.91
CA ILE A 141 -17.90 14.46 -8.48
C ILE A 141 -19.38 14.28 -8.15
N ARG A 142 -20.16 13.65 -9.03
CA ARG A 142 -21.59 13.39 -8.81
C ARG A 142 -21.82 12.50 -7.60
N TYR A 143 -20.98 11.48 -7.40
CA TYR A 143 -21.05 10.62 -6.24
C TYR A 143 -20.80 11.40 -4.95
N SER A 144 -19.82 12.30 -4.94
CA SER A 144 -19.53 13.18 -3.80
C SER A 144 -20.69 14.12 -3.50
N GLU A 145 -21.31 14.71 -4.52
CA GLU A 145 -22.46 15.59 -4.37
C GLU A 145 -23.67 14.86 -3.77
N LEU A 146 -24.01 13.67 -4.31
CA LEU A 146 -25.08 12.83 -3.78
C LEU A 146 -24.81 12.39 -2.33
N ALA A 147 -23.56 12.06 -2.01
CA ALA A 147 -23.17 11.69 -0.65
C ALA A 147 -23.33 12.89 0.31
N SER A 148 -22.95 14.09 -0.12
CA SER A 148 -23.15 15.32 0.65
C SER A 148 -24.63 15.60 0.92
N ILE A 149 -25.47 15.53 -0.11
CA ILE A 149 -26.93 15.69 0.01
C ILE A 149 -27.51 14.64 0.96
N SER A 150 -27.04 13.40 0.88
CA SER A 150 -27.46 12.33 1.78
C SER A 150 -27.04 12.58 3.24
N LEU A 151 -25.88 13.19 3.48
CA LEU A 151 -25.44 13.54 4.83
C LEU A 151 -26.27 14.69 5.40
N ILE A 152 -26.46 15.75 4.61
CA ILE A 152 -27.24 16.94 4.99
C ILE A 152 -28.70 16.55 5.29
N SER A 153 -29.33 15.75 4.42
CA SER A 153 -30.72 15.29 4.62
C SER A 153 -30.89 14.42 5.87
N ARG A 154 -29.82 13.73 6.32
CA ARG A 154 -29.79 12.95 7.57
C ARG A 154 -29.42 13.79 8.81
N GLY A 155 -29.40 15.11 8.69
CA GLY A 155 -29.08 16.02 9.78
C GLY A 155 -27.63 15.90 10.25
N PHE A 156 -26.69 15.66 9.34
CA PHE A 156 -25.27 15.65 9.68
C PHE A 156 -24.87 17.02 10.26
N SER A 157 -24.32 17.03 11.48
CA SER A 157 -23.78 18.22 12.14
C SER A 157 -22.48 17.86 12.84
N GLU A 158 -21.56 18.82 12.97
CA GLU A 158 -20.29 18.60 13.67
C GLU A 158 -20.45 18.25 15.15
N LYS A 159 -21.62 18.55 15.74
CA LYS A 159 -21.96 18.26 17.13
C LYS A 159 -22.51 16.85 17.33
N ARG A 160 -22.66 16.06 16.27
CA ARG A 160 -23.28 14.72 16.34
C ARG A 160 -22.34 13.74 17.05
N THR A 161 -22.85 13.02 18.04
CA THR A 161 -22.15 11.92 18.70
C THR A 161 -22.36 10.63 17.91
N ILE A 162 -21.32 9.81 17.79
CA ILE A 162 -21.41 8.49 17.14
C ILE A 162 -22.24 7.57 18.05
N PHE A 163 -23.37 7.06 17.55
CA PHE A 163 -24.34 6.26 18.32
C PHE A 163 -23.79 4.94 18.86
N ASN A 164 -22.72 4.41 18.26
CA ASN A 164 -22.06 3.19 18.74
C ASN A 164 -20.71 3.55 19.34
N GLU A 165 -20.63 3.59 20.67
CA GLU A 165 -19.39 3.40 21.40
C GLU A 165 -18.90 1.96 21.12
N GLU A 166 -18.19 1.78 20.02
CA GLU A 166 -17.41 0.57 19.81
C GLU A 166 -16.33 0.58 20.89
N LYS A 167 -16.52 -0.28 21.90
CA LYS A 167 -15.49 -0.60 22.87
C LYS A 167 -14.41 -1.34 22.11
N ILE A 168 -13.39 -0.61 21.69
CA ILE A 168 -12.20 -1.22 21.11
C ILE A 168 -11.68 -2.24 22.10
N ASN A 169 -11.46 -3.44 21.59
CA ASN A 169 -10.82 -4.47 22.37
C ASN A 169 -9.44 -3.95 22.76
N LYS A 170 -9.19 -3.76 24.07
CA LYS A 170 -7.92 -3.22 24.57
C LYS A 170 -6.72 -3.96 23.96
N ASN A 171 -6.90 -5.25 23.70
CA ASN A 171 -5.90 -6.10 23.07
C ASN A 171 -5.56 -5.61 21.65
N GLU A 172 -6.53 -5.29 20.79
CA GLU A 172 -6.30 -4.81 19.43
C GLU A 172 -5.54 -3.46 19.42
N PHE A 173 -5.92 -2.54 20.31
CA PHE A 173 -5.22 -1.26 20.44
C PHE A 173 -3.76 -1.44 20.89
N ILE A 174 -3.51 -2.28 21.90
CA ILE A 174 -2.16 -2.60 22.37
C ILE A 174 -1.36 -3.27 21.25
N THR A 175 -1.97 -4.17 20.49
CA THR A 175 -1.32 -4.86 19.36
C THR A 175 -0.91 -3.87 18.28
N PHE A 176 -1.79 -2.94 17.91
CA PHE A 176 -1.48 -1.86 16.97
C PHE A 176 -0.33 -0.97 17.45
N LEU A 177 -0.32 -0.61 18.74
CA LEU A 177 0.70 0.25 19.34
C LEU A 177 2.07 -0.44 19.35
N ILE A 178 2.12 -1.72 19.74
CA ILE A 178 3.33 -2.55 19.71
C ILE A 178 3.88 -2.64 18.28
N ILE A 179 3.01 -2.94 17.31
CA ILE A 179 3.43 -3.05 15.91
C ILE A 179 3.96 -1.71 15.37
N SER A 180 3.31 -0.59 15.70
CA SER A 180 3.76 0.75 15.31
C SER A 180 5.12 1.09 15.90
N ILE A 181 5.36 0.72 17.17
CA ILE A 181 6.67 0.90 17.83
C ILE A 181 7.74 0.03 17.16
N ILE A 182 7.44 -1.24 16.84
CA ILE A 182 8.39 -2.13 16.15
C ILE A 182 8.78 -1.54 14.78
N ILE A 183 7.82 -1.03 14.02
CA ILE A 183 8.08 -0.37 12.73
C ILE A 183 8.96 0.87 12.93
N LEU A 184 8.64 1.70 13.91
CA LEU A 184 9.38 2.93 14.20
C LEU A 184 10.83 2.64 14.65
N VAL A 185 11.03 1.61 15.49
CA VAL A 185 12.37 1.15 15.90
C VAL A 185 13.15 0.56 14.72
N MET A 186 12.50 -0.25 13.88
CA MET A 186 13.12 -0.77 12.65
C MET A 186 13.52 0.35 11.68
N LEU A 187 12.76 1.45 11.64
CA LEU A 187 13.08 2.64 10.84
C LEU A 187 14.21 3.47 11.47
N LEU A 188 14.24 3.61 12.80
CA LEU A 188 15.26 4.39 13.51
C LEU A 188 16.61 3.69 13.61
N ILE A 189 16.66 2.35 13.64
CA ILE A 189 17.93 1.58 13.57
C ILE A 189 18.67 1.81 12.22
N ARG A 190 18.04 2.53 11.27
CA ARG A 190 18.60 2.90 9.98
C ARG A 190 19.22 4.32 9.94
N THR A 191 18.95 5.18 10.92
CA THR A 191 19.71 6.45 11.11
C THR A 191 20.93 6.19 11.97
#